data_AF-A0AA38CXB8-F1
#
_entry.id   AF-A0AA38CXB8-F1
#
_cell.length_a   1.000
_cell.length_b   1.000
_cell.length_c   1.000
_cell.angle_alpha   90.00
_cell.angle_beta   90.00
_cell.angle_gamma   90.00
#
_symmetry.space_group_name_H-M   'P 1'
#
loop_
_entity.id
_entity.type
_entity.pdbx_description
1 polymer ?
#
loop_
_entity_poly.entity_id
_entity_poly.type
_entity_poly.pdbx_seq_one_letter_code
_entity_poly.pdbx_strand_id
1 'polypeptide(L)'
;LWPEYYTYGEDVIMGMIDTGVWPESKSFNDQGLGPPQSRWKGECESGWMFDSSDCNNKIIGAWYFFKAYQLFQNITLNQASPQDTNGHGTHTSSIATGDAVPNSNYLGVANGIATGMAPQAKLTIYKTCWAE
;
A
#
# COMPACT_ATOMS: atom_id res chain seq x y z
N LEU A 1 -16.90 8.28 15.73
CA LEU A 1 -16.16 9.15 14.79
C LEU A 1 -16.69 9.10 13.36
N TRP A 2 -17.60 8.18 13.01
CA TRP A 2 -18.26 8.18 11.70
C TRP A 2 -19.77 8.47 11.83
N PRO A 3 -20.20 9.74 11.85
CA PRO A 3 -21.52 10.12 11.35
C PRO A 3 -21.55 10.06 9.81
N GLU A 4 -22.75 9.97 9.23
CA GLU A 4 -23.04 9.86 7.78
C GLU A 4 -22.40 10.91 6.85
N TYR A 5 -21.69 11.90 7.41
CA TYR A 5 -21.12 13.05 6.70
C TYR A 5 -19.60 12.96 6.42
N TYR A 6 -18.90 11.90 6.83
CA TYR A 6 -17.46 11.77 6.59
C TYR A 6 -17.16 10.96 5.30
N THR A 7 -16.37 11.54 4.41
CA THR A 7 -15.96 10.99 3.10
C THR A 7 -14.90 9.88 3.18
N TYR A 8 -14.80 9.16 4.30
CA TYR A 8 -13.86 8.04 4.49
C TYR A 8 -12.38 8.29 4.13
N GLY A 9 -11.96 9.57 4.07
CA GLY A 9 -10.62 9.98 3.68
C GLY A 9 -10.42 10.24 2.17
N GLU A 10 -11.48 10.31 1.35
CA GLU A 10 -11.45 10.45 -0.12
C GLU A 10 -10.43 11.49 -0.66
N ASP A 11 -10.29 12.64 0.03
CA ASP A 11 -9.37 13.71 -0.35
C ASP A 11 -8.01 13.69 0.36
N VAL A 12 -7.71 12.61 1.07
CA VAL A 12 -6.46 12.40 1.80
C VAL A 12 -5.58 11.41 1.06
N ILE A 13 -4.29 11.73 1.00
CA ILE A 13 -3.24 10.80 0.56
C ILE A 13 -2.41 10.45 1.79
N MET A 14 -2.35 9.17 2.13
CA MET A 14 -1.54 8.65 3.23
C MET A 14 -0.25 8.06 2.68
N GLY A 15 0.88 8.55 3.17
CA GLY A 15 2.20 7.98 2.88
C GLY A 15 2.58 6.91 3.90
N MET A 16 2.97 5.74 3.40
CA MET A 16 3.44 4.62 4.21
C MET A 16 4.93 4.41 4.00
N ILE A 17 5.71 4.50 5.07
CA ILE A 17 7.16 4.24 5.08
C ILE A 17 7.38 2.90 5.79
N ASP A 18 7.60 1.84 5.02
CA ASP A 18 7.56 0.46 5.54
C ASP A 18 8.32 -0.52 4.62
N THR A 19 7.97 -1.81 4.61
CA THR A 19 8.57 -2.90 3.80
C THR A 19 8.03 -3.00 2.38
N GLY A 20 7.12 -2.11 1.97
CA GLY A 20 6.50 -2.11 0.65
C GLY A 20 4.99 -2.35 0.72
N VAL A 21 4.42 -2.81 -0.40
CA VAL A 21 3.02 -3.25 -0.48
C VAL A 21 2.86 -4.49 -1.36
N TRP A 22 1.90 -5.34 -1.06
CA TRP A 22 1.37 -6.35 -1.96
C TRP A 22 0.15 -5.79 -2.70
N PRO A 23 0.30 -5.27 -3.93
CA PRO A 23 -0.74 -4.46 -4.59
C PRO A 23 -2.00 -5.26 -4.94
N GLU A 24 -1.90 -6.57 -5.19
CA GLU A 24 -3.04 -7.43 -5.57
C GLU A 24 -3.91 -7.84 -4.37
N SER A 25 -3.57 -7.39 -3.16
CA SER A 25 -4.40 -7.62 -1.98
C SER A 25 -5.77 -6.97 -2.18
N LYS A 26 -6.83 -7.70 -1.80
CA LYS A 26 -8.21 -7.17 -1.87
C LYS A 26 -8.41 -5.89 -1.06
N SER A 27 -7.59 -5.67 -0.04
CA SER A 27 -7.59 -4.44 0.76
C SER A 27 -7.18 -3.20 -0.05
N PHE A 28 -6.58 -3.36 -1.23
CA PHE A 28 -6.17 -2.24 -2.09
C PHE A 28 -6.94 -2.17 -3.41
N ASN A 29 -8.13 -2.78 -3.42
CA ASN A 29 -9.12 -2.55 -4.45
C ASN A 29 -9.47 -1.06 -4.54
N ASP A 30 -9.69 -0.58 -5.75
CA ASP A 30 -9.98 0.83 -6.03
C ASP A 30 -11.39 1.07 -6.56
N GLN A 31 -12.25 0.06 -6.50
CA GLN A 31 -13.63 0.16 -6.91
C GLN A 31 -14.35 1.29 -6.15
N GLY A 32 -14.91 2.25 -6.91
CA GLY A 32 -15.61 3.39 -6.35
C GLY A 32 -14.70 4.56 -5.97
N LEU A 33 -13.37 4.46 -6.15
CA LEU A 33 -12.46 5.58 -5.99
C LEU A 33 -12.28 6.34 -7.29
N GLY A 34 -12.37 7.67 -7.23
CA GLY A 34 -12.01 8.55 -8.34
C GLY A 34 -10.50 8.64 -8.57
N PRO A 35 -10.04 9.28 -9.65
CA PRO A 35 -8.63 9.45 -9.95
C PRO A 35 -7.88 10.23 -8.85
N PRO A 36 -6.54 10.12 -8.75
CA PRO A 36 -5.74 10.95 -7.86
C PRO A 36 -6.01 12.45 -8.06
N GLN A 37 -5.91 13.23 -6.99
CA GLN A 37 -6.08 14.69 -7.05
C GLN A 37 -5.05 15.28 -8.02
N SER A 38 -5.42 16.33 -8.77
CA SER A 38 -4.53 16.97 -9.77
C SER A 38 -3.20 17.49 -9.22
N ARG A 39 -3.15 17.77 -7.90
CA ARG A 39 -1.93 18.16 -7.16
C ARG A 39 -0.95 17.00 -6.96
N TRP A 40 -1.40 15.75 -7.05
CA TRP A 40 -0.53 14.58 -6.94
C TRP A 40 0.44 14.55 -8.13
N LYS A 41 1.72 14.35 -7.83
CA LYS A 41 2.82 14.28 -8.81
C LYS A 41 3.68 13.03 -8.61
N GLY A 42 3.19 12.08 -7.83
CA GLY A 42 3.89 10.83 -7.62
C GLY A 42 3.85 9.92 -8.85
N GLU A 43 4.65 8.88 -8.79
CA GLU A 43 4.75 7.85 -9.82
C GLU A 43 4.73 6.46 -9.17
N CYS A 44 4.63 5.44 -10.01
CA CYS A 44 4.71 4.05 -9.62
C CYS A 44 5.98 3.46 -10.22
N GLU A 45 7.03 3.34 -9.39
CA GLU A 45 8.34 2.85 -9.82
C GLU A 45 8.29 1.34 -10.09
N SER A 46 8.51 0.95 -11.35
CA SER A 46 8.66 -0.46 -11.73
C SER A 46 9.93 -1.06 -11.12
N GLY A 47 9.90 -2.35 -10.83
CA GLY A 47 11.04 -3.12 -10.36
C GLY A 47 10.78 -4.62 -10.44
N TRP A 48 11.52 -5.39 -9.65
CA TRP A 48 11.32 -6.83 -9.57
C TRP A 48 9.90 -7.20 -9.09
N MET A 49 9.17 -7.93 -9.94
CA MET A 49 7.79 -8.38 -9.69
C MET A 49 6.81 -7.24 -9.33
N PHE A 50 7.06 -6.04 -9.84
CA PHE A 50 6.20 -4.89 -9.62
C PHE A 50 6.29 -3.98 -10.84
N ASP A 51 5.18 -3.80 -11.55
CA ASP A 51 5.06 -2.90 -12.69
C ASP A 51 4.33 -1.62 -12.31
N SER A 52 4.59 -0.53 -13.03
CA SER A 52 3.87 0.73 -12.84
C SER A 52 2.35 0.60 -12.91
N SER A 53 1.84 -0.44 -13.59
CA SER A 53 0.42 -0.78 -13.68
C SER A 53 -0.18 -1.43 -12.43
N ASP A 54 0.66 -1.81 -11.45
CA ASP A 54 0.20 -2.36 -10.18
C ASP A 54 -0.32 -1.25 -9.24
N CYS A 55 0.01 0.01 -9.53
CA CYS A 55 -0.69 1.15 -8.98
C CYS A 55 -2.06 1.35 -9.66
N ASN A 56 -3.02 1.82 -8.87
CA ASN A 56 -4.40 2.05 -9.28
C ASN A 56 -4.95 3.33 -8.59
N ASN A 57 -6.27 3.52 -8.51
CA ASN A 57 -6.81 4.70 -7.82
C ASN A 57 -6.71 4.64 -6.29
N LYS A 58 -6.35 3.48 -5.73
CA LYS A 58 -6.09 3.23 -4.32
C LYS A 58 -4.61 3.41 -3.97
N ILE A 59 -3.72 2.62 -4.54
CA ILE A 59 -2.26 2.80 -4.47
C ILE A 59 -1.86 3.71 -5.62
N ILE A 60 -1.69 5.00 -5.33
CA ILE A 60 -1.51 6.03 -6.37
C ILE A 60 -0.04 6.35 -6.65
N GLY A 61 0.88 5.75 -5.89
CA GLY A 61 2.32 5.83 -6.11
C GLY A 61 3.09 4.90 -5.21
N ALA A 62 4.26 4.50 -5.67
CA ALA A 62 5.10 3.51 -5.02
C ALA A 62 6.56 3.72 -5.41
N TRP A 63 7.43 3.79 -4.41
CA TRP A 63 8.89 3.91 -4.57
C TRP A 63 9.61 2.96 -3.63
N TYR A 64 10.88 2.73 -3.93
CA TYR A 64 11.75 1.95 -3.07
C TYR A 64 13.15 2.58 -2.95
N PHE A 65 13.74 2.47 -1.76
CA PHE A 65 15.01 3.11 -1.42
C PHE A 65 16.05 2.06 -1.05
N PHE A 66 16.65 1.43 -2.05
CA PHE A 66 17.52 0.26 -1.85
C PHE A 66 19.02 0.55 -1.80
N LYS A 67 19.48 1.67 -2.38
CA LYS A 67 20.91 1.96 -2.58
C LYS A 67 21.74 1.92 -1.29
N ALA A 68 21.24 2.53 -0.22
CA ALA A 68 21.94 2.54 1.07
C ALA A 68 22.04 1.14 1.68
N TYR A 69 20.97 0.36 1.57
CA TYR A 69 20.93 -1.02 2.05
C TYR A 69 21.90 -1.93 1.29
N GLN A 70 21.96 -1.80 -0.05
CA GLN A 70 22.92 -2.53 -0.88
C GLN A 70 24.37 -2.29 -0.45
N LEU A 71 24.72 -1.03 -0.18
CA LEU A 71 26.06 -0.65 0.28
C LEU A 71 26.36 -1.19 1.68
N PHE A 72 25.39 -1.11 2.59
CA PHE A 72 25.57 -1.56 3.97
C PHE A 72 25.72 -3.08 4.10
N GLN A 73 24.92 -3.85 3.34
CA GLN A 73 24.93 -5.31 3.36
C GLN A 73 25.91 -5.94 2.36
N ASN A 74 26.59 -5.13 1.52
CA ASN A 74 27.47 -5.60 0.45
C ASN A 74 26.78 -6.62 -0.49
N ILE A 75 25.52 -6.34 -0.86
CA ILE A 75 24.71 -7.18 -1.74
C ILE A 75 24.56 -6.57 -3.14
N THR A 76 24.54 -7.42 -4.15
CA THR A 76 24.43 -7.03 -5.58
C THR A 76 23.09 -7.42 -6.21
N LEU A 77 22.16 -7.98 -5.43
CA LEU A 77 20.86 -8.43 -5.93
C LEU A 77 20.09 -7.28 -6.59
N ASN A 78 19.45 -7.58 -7.72
CA ASN A 78 18.63 -6.62 -8.48
C ASN A 78 17.12 -6.91 -8.31
N GLN A 79 16.74 -7.37 -7.12
CA GLN A 79 15.35 -7.70 -6.76
C GLN A 79 14.67 -6.54 -6.01
N ALA A 80 15.00 -5.31 -6.40
CA ALA A 80 14.50 -4.12 -5.76
C ALA A 80 13.23 -3.65 -6.46
N SER A 81 12.19 -3.42 -5.66
CA SER A 81 10.90 -2.89 -6.09
C SER A 81 10.09 -2.47 -4.86
N PRO A 82 8.98 -1.76 -5.05
CA PRO A 82 8.03 -1.47 -3.98
C PRO A 82 7.27 -2.71 -3.45
N GLN A 83 7.39 -3.88 -4.09
CA GLN A 83 6.75 -5.12 -3.67
C GLN A 83 7.10 -5.47 -2.22
N ASP A 84 6.09 -5.76 -1.40
CA ASP A 84 6.30 -6.28 -0.06
C ASP A 84 6.63 -7.77 -0.09
N THR A 85 7.80 -8.12 0.43
CA THR A 85 8.26 -9.51 0.60
C THR A 85 8.30 -9.93 2.07
N ASN A 86 7.93 -9.04 2.99
CA ASN A 86 7.89 -9.30 4.42
C ASN A 86 6.45 -9.44 4.93
N GLY A 87 5.56 -8.54 4.52
CA GLY A 87 4.16 -8.48 4.90
C GLY A 87 3.83 -7.35 5.88
N HIS A 88 4.81 -6.80 6.60
CA HIS A 88 4.59 -5.72 7.56
C HIS A 88 3.94 -4.49 6.91
N GLY A 89 4.49 -4.00 5.79
CA GLY A 89 3.96 -2.83 5.07
C GLY A 89 2.56 -3.05 4.49
N THR A 90 2.29 -4.24 3.97
CA THR A 90 0.94 -4.63 3.51
C THR A 90 -0.06 -4.63 4.66
N HIS A 91 0.33 -5.19 5.81
CA HIS A 91 -0.54 -5.27 6.98
C HIS A 91 -0.83 -3.87 7.54
N THR A 92 0.20 -3.05 7.77
CA THR A 92 0.05 -1.69 8.33
C THR A 92 -0.75 -0.76 7.41
N SER A 93 -0.50 -0.80 6.10
CA SER A 93 -1.25 -0.01 5.13
C SER A 93 -2.71 -0.43 5.01
N SER A 94 -3.01 -1.73 5.12
CA SER A 94 -4.39 -2.22 5.15
C SER A 94 -5.15 -1.81 6.42
N ILE A 95 -4.49 -1.74 7.58
CA ILE A 95 -5.11 -1.20 8.81
C ILE A 95 -5.44 0.28 8.64
N ALA A 96 -4.57 1.03 7.98
CA ALA A 96 -4.74 2.47 7.87
C ALA A 96 -5.79 2.84 6.82
N THR A 97 -5.72 2.22 5.64
CA THR A 97 -6.52 2.61 4.48
C THR A 97 -7.19 1.46 3.76
N GLY A 98 -7.11 0.21 4.21
CA GLY A 98 -7.69 -0.92 3.47
C GLY A 98 -9.16 -0.75 3.12
N ASP A 99 -9.54 -1.15 1.91
CA ASP A 99 -10.95 -1.27 1.50
C ASP A 99 -11.67 -2.35 2.32
N ALA A 100 -12.99 -2.35 2.27
CA ALA A 100 -13.82 -3.34 2.94
C ALA A 100 -13.68 -4.72 2.27
N VAL A 101 -13.10 -5.68 2.98
CA VAL A 101 -12.91 -7.07 2.50
C VAL A 101 -13.79 -8.03 3.31
N PRO A 102 -14.92 -8.50 2.76
CA PRO A 102 -15.82 -9.41 3.46
C PRO A 102 -15.21 -10.82 3.59
N ASN A 103 -15.67 -11.55 4.60
CA ASN A 103 -15.23 -12.92 4.93
C ASN A 103 -13.72 -13.03 5.25
N SER A 104 -13.11 -11.92 5.68
CA SER A 104 -11.72 -11.91 6.12
C SER A 104 -11.60 -12.63 7.46
N ASN A 105 -10.61 -13.51 7.58
CA ASN A 105 -10.34 -14.26 8.79
C ASN A 105 -8.91 -14.82 8.75
N TYR A 106 -8.36 -15.14 9.92
CA TYR A 106 -7.12 -15.91 10.02
C TYR A 106 -7.45 -17.30 10.56
N LEU A 107 -7.47 -18.30 9.67
CA LEU A 107 -7.79 -19.70 10.02
C LEU A 107 -9.11 -19.84 10.82
N GLY A 108 -10.11 -19.03 10.47
CA GLY A 108 -11.42 -18.97 11.15
C GLY A 108 -11.52 -17.98 12.31
N VAL A 109 -10.41 -17.41 12.78
CA VAL A 109 -10.40 -16.39 13.85
C VAL A 109 -10.69 -15.00 13.26
N ALA A 110 -11.41 -14.17 14.04
CA ALA A 110 -11.79 -12.80 13.68
C ALA A 110 -12.55 -12.70 12.34
N ASN A 111 -13.45 -13.66 12.09
CA ASN A 111 -14.28 -13.64 10.89
C ASN A 111 -15.16 -12.38 10.84
N GLY A 112 -15.04 -11.62 9.75
CA GLY A 112 -15.84 -10.44 9.53
C GLY A 112 -15.45 -9.68 8.27
N ILE A 113 -15.67 -8.36 8.29
CA ILE A 113 -15.24 -7.44 7.25
C ILE A 113 -13.98 -6.74 7.77
N ALA A 114 -12.84 -7.00 7.13
CA ALA A 114 -11.65 -6.20 7.36
C ALA A 114 -11.81 -4.86 6.64
N THR A 115 -11.47 -3.75 7.30
CA THR A 115 -11.47 -2.42 6.70
C THR A 115 -10.43 -1.57 7.42
N GLY A 116 -9.81 -0.67 6.67
CA GLY A 116 -8.94 0.34 7.23
C GLY A 116 -9.73 1.42 7.98
N MET A 117 -9.01 2.21 8.76
CA MET A 117 -9.58 3.36 9.46
C MET A 117 -10.08 4.44 8.49
N ALA A 118 -9.42 4.64 7.34
CA ALA A 118 -9.81 5.59 6.29
C ALA A 118 -9.87 4.87 4.92
N PRO A 119 -10.93 4.08 4.65
CA PRO A 119 -10.97 3.19 3.50
C PRO A 119 -11.01 3.90 2.14
N GLN A 120 -11.43 5.17 2.08
CA GLN A 120 -11.40 5.96 0.84
C GLN A 120 -10.13 6.82 0.67
N ALA A 121 -9.24 6.85 1.66
CA ALA A 121 -7.95 7.52 1.51
C ALA A 121 -7.07 6.83 0.47
N LYS A 122 -6.38 7.63 -0.34
CA LYS A 122 -5.38 7.13 -1.30
C LYS A 122 -4.10 6.81 -0.56
N LEU A 123 -3.37 5.82 -1.06
CA LEU A 123 -2.16 5.29 -0.44
C LEU A 123 -0.97 5.56 -1.35
N THR A 124 0.15 5.96 -0.75
CA THR A 124 1.44 6.00 -1.44
C THR A 124 2.49 5.28 -0.61
N ILE A 125 3.33 4.51 -1.29
CA ILE A 125 4.28 3.58 -0.65
C ILE A 125 5.71 4.09 -0.81
N TYR A 126 6.45 4.09 0.29
CA TYR A 126 7.86 4.41 0.35
C TYR A 126 8.57 3.24 1.04
N LYS A 127 9.05 2.27 0.26
CA LYS A 127 9.75 1.12 0.81
C LYS A 127 11.16 1.50 1.23
N THR A 128 11.40 1.58 2.52
CA THR A 128 12.73 1.86 3.11
C THR A 128 13.24 0.71 3.96
N CYS A 129 12.32 -0.15 4.43
CA CYS A 129 12.66 -1.33 5.20
C CYS A 129 12.90 -2.49 4.25
N TRP A 130 14.09 -3.09 4.34
CA TRP A 130 14.49 -4.27 3.59
C TRP A 130 14.74 -5.38 4.59
N ALA A 131 14.40 -6.62 4.21
CA ALA A 131 14.70 -7.77 5.04
C ALA A 131 16.22 -7.96 5.14
N GLU A 132 16.70 -8.19 6.37
CA GLU A 132 17.98 -8.84 6.69
C GLU A 132 18.06 -10.25 6.08
#